data_AF-A0A7S1UV44-F1
#
_entry.id   AF-A0A7S1UV44-F1
#
_cell.length_a   1.000
_cell.length_b   1.000
_cell.length_c   1.000
_cell.angle_alpha   90.00
_cell.angle_beta   90.00
_cell.angle_gamma   90.00
#
_symmetry.space_group_name_H-M   'P 1'
#
loop_
_entity.id
_entity.type
_entity.pdbx_description
1 polymer ?
#
loop_
_entity_poly.entity_id
_entity_poly.type
_entity_poly.pdbx_seq_one_letter_code
_entity_poly.pdbx_strand_id
1 'polypeptide(L)'
;FNSKHVECVDGRVERRLYSNDHDGLFIATSTEAREIADRLLGSISHFIVLQNAESDLYVMMPGCAQPRRLHADGSRLSVQVVLDRRNQEWIDNIGEVRCYLYPVHTSRAFLVTPSLASSMYLMVMYFITGSYQNVYKMVESCVSEELTAEEKQIFDQLEFL
;
A
#
# COMPACT_ATOMS: atom_id res chain seq x y z
N PHE A 1 3.62 16.27 -2.24
CA PHE A 1 3.32 16.68 -0.85
C PHE A 1 3.65 18.16 -0.69
N ASN A 2 2.72 18.92 -0.11
CA ASN A 2 2.88 20.35 0.19
C ASN A 2 2.91 20.57 1.70
N SER A 3 3.86 21.36 2.18
CA SER A 3 3.98 21.65 3.61
C SER A 3 3.07 22.81 4.01
N LYS A 4 2.33 22.65 5.11
CA LYS A 4 1.50 23.70 5.71
C LYS A 4 1.74 23.76 7.22
N HIS A 5 1.70 24.96 7.79
CA HIS A 5 1.67 25.16 9.23
C HIS A 5 0.22 25.12 9.71
N VAL A 6 -0.06 24.32 10.73
CA VAL A 6 -1.37 24.17 11.33
C VAL A 6 -1.25 24.47 12.82
N GLU A 7 -2.03 25.43 13.29
CA GLU A 7 -2.20 25.69 14.71
C GLU A 7 -3.17 24.65 15.29
N CYS A 8 -2.66 23.81 16.18
CA CYS A 8 -3.48 22.90 16.96
C CYS A 8 -4.27 23.68 18.02
N VAL A 9 -5.38 23.09 18.48
CA VAL A 9 -6.25 23.68 19.52
C VAL A 9 -5.48 24.01 20.81
N ASP A 10 -4.41 23.25 21.09
CA ASP A 10 -3.52 23.47 22.24
C ASP A 10 -2.51 24.63 22.04
N GLY A 11 -2.62 25.41 20.96
CA GLY A 11 -1.71 26.51 20.61
C GLY A 11 -0.36 26.05 20.04
N ARG A 12 -0.16 24.75 19.82
CA ARG A 12 1.05 24.21 19.19
C ARG A 12 0.98 24.40 17.67
N VAL A 13 2.02 24.96 17.09
CA VAL A 13 2.17 25.04 15.63
C VAL A 13 2.83 23.75 15.14
N GLU A 14 2.08 22.92 14.43
CA GLU A 14 2.60 21.73 13.77
C GLU A 14 2.82 21.98 12.29
N ARG A 15 3.90 21.40 11.75
CA ARG A 15 4.17 21.40 10.32
C ARG A 15 3.67 20.08 9.72
N ARG A 16 2.63 20.13 8.91
CA ARG A 16 2.03 18.97 8.25
C ARG A 16 2.38 18.92 6.77
N LEU A 17 2.57 17.71 6.25
CA LEU A 17 2.85 17.45 4.83
C LEU A 17 1.60 16.86 4.19
N TYR A 18 0.85 17.69 3.46
CA TYR A 18 -0.39 17.32 2.78
C TYR A 18 -0.09 16.64 1.45
N SER A 19 -0.87 15.60 1.10
CA SER A 19 -0.83 15.00 -0.23
C SER A 19 -1.30 16.02 -1.28
N ASN A 20 -0.74 15.91 -2.49
CA ASN A 20 -1.19 16.74 -3.62
C ASN A 20 -2.36 16.07 -4.37
N ASP A 21 -2.40 14.73 -4.32
CA ASP A 21 -3.32 13.92 -5.11
C ASP A 21 -4.52 13.44 -4.27
N HIS A 22 -4.44 13.56 -2.94
CA HIS A 22 -5.51 13.18 -2.01
C HIS A 22 -5.84 14.36 -1.10
N ASP A 23 -6.96 15.03 -1.38
CA ASP A 23 -7.37 16.20 -0.61
C ASP A 23 -7.65 15.86 0.85
N GLY A 24 -7.31 16.78 1.75
CA GLY A 24 -7.45 16.61 3.20
C GLY A 24 -6.49 15.62 3.88
N LEU A 25 -5.76 14.78 3.13
CA LEU A 25 -4.82 13.81 3.69
C LEU A 25 -3.42 14.40 3.89
N PHE A 26 -2.82 14.12 5.04
CA PHE A 26 -1.44 14.48 5.36
C PHE A 26 -0.67 13.30 5.98
N ILE A 27 0.66 13.35 5.96
CA ILE A 27 1.49 12.28 6.54
C ILE A 27 1.28 12.23 8.06
N ALA A 28 0.92 11.05 8.57
CA ALA A 28 0.79 10.81 10.00
C ALA A 28 2.18 10.84 10.65
N THR A 29 2.34 11.66 11.69
CA THR A 29 3.59 11.82 12.43
C THR A 29 3.58 11.09 13.78
N SER A 30 2.43 10.54 14.19
CA SER A 30 2.29 9.82 15.44
C SER A 30 2.84 8.39 15.34
N THR A 31 3.57 7.96 16.38
CA THR A 31 4.08 6.59 16.49
C THR A 31 2.93 5.58 16.52
N GLU A 32 1.81 5.91 17.17
CA GLU A 32 0.64 5.04 17.25
C GLU A 32 0.06 4.72 15.86
N ALA A 33 -0.05 5.71 14.97
CA ALA A 33 -0.53 5.48 13.61
C ALA A 33 0.40 4.54 12.83
N ARG A 34 1.72 4.69 13.03
CA ARG A 34 2.74 3.81 12.43
C ARG A 34 2.59 2.37 12.92
N GLU A 35 2.44 2.17 14.24
CA GLU A 35 2.29 0.86 14.87
C GLU A 35 1.01 0.13 14.45
N ILE A 36 -0.11 0.87 14.29
CA ILE A 36 -1.35 0.31 13.77
C ILE A 36 -1.13 -0.22 12.35
N ALA A 37 -0.52 0.57 11.48
CA ALA A 37 -0.25 0.15 10.10
C ALA A 37 0.72 -1.04 10.04
N ASP A 38 1.79 -1.06 10.85
CA ASP A 38 2.71 -2.20 10.94
C ASP A 38 2.00 -3.48 11.40
N ARG A 39 1.07 -3.38 12.37
CA ARG A 39 0.29 -4.54 12.81
C ARG A 39 -0.61 -5.10 11.71
N LEU A 40 -1.22 -4.21 10.91
CA LEU A 40 -2.13 -4.61 9.83
C LEU A 40 -1.38 -5.21 8.64
N LEU A 41 -0.21 -4.67 8.32
CA LEU A 41 0.59 -5.05 7.15
C LEU A 41 1.65 -6.13 7.43
N GLY A 42 1.95 -6.37 8.70
CA GLY A 42 2.95 -7.35 9.14
C GLY A 42 4.35 -6.99 8.63
N SER A 43 4.86 -7.79 7.69
CA SER A 43 6.24 -7.68 7.20
C SER A 43 6.41 -6.77 5.98
N ILE A 44 5.32 -6.23 5.42
CA ILE A 44 5.40 -5.27 4.31
C ILE A 44 5.95 -3.96 4.87
N SER A 45 7.03 -3.42 4.31
CA SER A 45 7.68 -2.19 4.79
C SER A 45 7.54 -0.99 3.84
N HIS A 46 7.08 -1.20 2.61
CA HIS A 46 7.02 -0.17 1.56
C HIS A 46 5.67 0.55 1.57
N PHE A 47 5.45 1.44 2.54
CA PHE A 47 4.24 2.24 2.61
C PHE A 47 4.45 3.56 3.37
N ILE A 48 3.49 4.48 3.19
CA ILE A 48 3.38 5.72 3.95
C ILE A 48 2.02 5.73 4.65
N VAL A 49 1.98 6.16 5.91
CA VAL A 49 0.73 6.34 6.66
C VAL A 49 0.26 7.77 6.48
N LEU A 50 -0.97 7.94 6.00
CA LEU A 50 -1.66 9.21 5.90
C LEU A 50 -2.79 9.28 6.94
N GLN A 51 -3.15 10.50 7.32
CA GLN A 51 -4.21 10.81 8.26
C GLN A 51 -5.02 12.02 7.75
N ASN A 52 -6.32 12.06 8.07
CA ASN A 52 -7.18 13.23 7.81
C ASN A 52 -7.39 14.07 9.09
N ALA A 53 -8.21 15.12 9.02
CA ALA A 53 -8.53 15.95 10.18
C ALA A 53 -9.36 15.22 11.26
N GLU A 54 -10.09 14.17 10.89
CA GLU A 54 -10.94 13.34 11.75
C GLU A 54 -10.17 12.19 12.42
N SER A 55 -8.85 12.10 12.18
CA SER A 55 -7.97 11.03 12.65
C SER A 55 -8.18 9.65 12.01
N ASP A 56 -8.88 9.57 10.89
CA ASP A 56 -8.89 8.36 10.07
C ASP A 56 -7.53 8.14 9.43
N LEU A 57 -7.12 6.87 9.39
CA LEU A 57 -5.81 6.46 8.88
C LEU A 57 -5.96 5.81 7.51
N TYR A 58 -4.96 6.05 6.66
CA TYR A 58 -4.85 5.45 5.34
C TYR A 58 -3.42 4.96 5.14
N VAL A 59 -3.28 3.78 4.55
CA VAL A 59 -2.00 3.24 4.10
C VAL A 59 -1.87 3.53 2.62
N MET A 60 -0.83 4.26 2.23
CA MET A 60 -0.49 4.50 0.84
C MET A 60 0.68 3.60 0.44
N MET A 61 0.47 2.74 -0.56
CA MET A 61 1.51 1.90 -1.16
C MET A 61 1.87 2.38 -2.57
N PRO A 62 3.15 2.30 -2.97
CA PRO A 62 3.56 2.66 -4.32
C PRO A 62 3.06 1.62 -5.33
N GLY A 63 2.25 2.04 -6.30
CA GLY A 63 1.84 1.19 -7.43
C GLY A 63 2.85 1.23 -8.57
N CYS A 64 3.45 2.39 -8.84
CA CYS A 64 4.34 2.66 -9.98
C CYS A 64 5.69 1.91 -10.03
N ALA A 65 5.85 0.85 -9.25
CA ALA A 65 7.03 0.02 -9.25
C ALA A 65 6.62 -1.45 -9.12
N GLN A 66 7.18 -2.30 -9.98
CA GLN A 66 6.87 -3.71 -10.00
C GLN A 66 7.38 -4.37 -8.71
N PRO A 67 6.52 -4.99 -7.90
CA PRO A 67 6.95 -5.70 -6.71
C PRO A 67 7.60 -7.03 -7.09
N ARG A 68 8.83 -7.27 -6.61
CA ARG A 68 9.61 -8.49 -6.86
C ARG A 68 10.21 -9.02 -5.58
N ARG A 69 10.34 -10.34 -5.49
CA ARG A 69 11.12 -11.00 -4.43
C ARG A 69 12.61 -10.80 -4.71
N LEU A 70 13.37 -10.32 -3.71
CA LEU A 70 14.83 -10.27 -3.83
C LEU A 70 15.41 -11.66 -3.65
N HIS A 71 15.93 -12.28 -4.71
CA HIS A 71 16.68 -13.53 -4.60
C HIS A 71 18.14 -13.23 -4.24
N ALA A 72 18.43 -13.04 -2.96
CA ALA A 72 19.81 -12.99 -2.48
C ALA A 72 20.33 -14.43 -2.32
N ASP A 73 21.44 -14.73 -3.00
CA ASP A 73 22.32 -15.89 -2.78
C ASP A 73 21.66 -17.29 -2.80
N GLY A 74 20.77 -17.54 -3.76
CA GLY A 74 20.19 -18.87 -4.00
C GLY A 74 19.16 -19.34 -2.96
N SER A 75 18.86 -18.52 -1.96
CA SER A 75 17.75 -18.77 -1.04
C SER A 75 16.42 -18.44 -1.71
N ARG A 76 15.62 -19.47 -1.99
CA ARG A 76 14.22 -19.31 -2.45
C ARG A 76 13.28 -18.86 -1.32
N LEU A 77 13.80 -18.67 -0.10
CA LEU A 77 13.03 -18.33 1.09
C LEU A 77 13.15 -16.85 1.49
N SER A 78 13.76 -16.01 0.66
CA SER A 78 13.85 -14.58 0.94
C SER A 78 12.46 -13.94 0.91
N VAL A 79 12.09 -13.24 1.99
CA VAL A 79 10.79 -12.56 2.14
C VAL A 79 10.88 -11.05 1.91
N GLN A 80 11.98 -10.59 1.30
CA GLN A 80 12.22 -9.18 1.07
C GLN A 80 11.62 -8.72 -0.26
N VAL A 81 10.78 -7.69 -0.19
CA VAL A 81 10.19 -7.02 -1.34
C VAL A 81 11.16 -5.97 -1.90
N VAL A 82 11.37 -5.99 -3.21
CA VAL A 82 12.04 -4.95 -3.99
C VAL A 82 11.04 -4.37 -4.97
N LEU A 83 11.10 -3.06 -5.15
CA LEU A 83 10.23 -2.32 -6.05
C LEU A 83 11.03 -1.89 -7.28
N ASP A 84 10.85 -2.58 -8.42
CA ASP A 84 11.55 -2.27 -9.67
C ASP A 84 10.83 -1.17 -10.46
N ARG A 85 11.50 -0.03 -10.60
CA ARG A 85 10.98 1.16 -11.31
C ARG A 85 11.42 1.24 -12.77
N ARG A 86 12.15 0.24 -13.26
CA ARG A 86 12.73 0.24 -14.62
C ARG A 86 11.84 -0.45 -15.64
N ASN A 87 10.80 -1.15 -15.18
CA ASN A 87 9.87 -1.83 -16.06
C ASN A 87 8.90 -0.80 -16.66
N GLN A 88 9.14 -0.43 -17.92
CA GLN A 88 8.32 0.56 -18.61
C GLN A 88 6.91 0.05 -18.90
N GLU A 89 6.77 -1.23 -19.25
CA GLU A 89 5.47 -1.88 -19.47
C GLU A 89 4.61 -1.82 -18.20
N TRP A 90 5.21 -2.06 -17.03
CA TRP A 90 4.51 -1.93 -15.75
C TRP A 90 3.97 -0.52 -15.51
N ILE A 91 4.79 0.49 -15.81
CA ILE A 91 4.46 1.90 -15.62
C ILE A 91 3.38 2.34 -16.60
N ASP A 92 3.43 1.86 -17.84
CA ASP A 92 2.49 2.23 -18.90
C ASP A 92 1.11 1.58 -18.70
N ASN A 93 1.07 0.37 -18.11
CA ASN A 93 -0.17 -0.32 -17.76
C ASN A 93 -0.82 0.23 -16.49
N ILE A 94 -0.05 0.85 -15.60
CA ILE A 94 -0.61 1.59 -14.47
C ILE A 94 -1.23 2.87 -15.00
N GLY A 95 -2.54 3.01 -14.76
CA GLY A 95 -3.30 4.19 -15.18
C GLY A 95 -2.82 5.48 -14.51
N GLU A 96 -3.68 6.49 -14.47
CA GLU A 96 -3.32 7.80 -13.92
C GLU A 96 -2.92 7.75 -12.43
N VAL A 97 -3.50 6.81 -11.68
CA VAL A 97 -3.27 6.66 -10.24
C VAL A 97 -2.10 5.71 -9.98
N ARG A 98 -0.98 6.28 -9.51
CA ARG A 98 0.30 5.58 -9.33
C ARG A 98 0.53 4.98 -7.94
N CYS A 99 -0.44 5.10 -7.05
CA CYS A 99 -0.39 4.65 -5.66
C CYS A 99 -1.71 4.00 -5.27
N TYR A 100 -1.66 2.92 -4.50
CA TYR A 100 -2.86 2.34 -3.90
C TYR A 100 -3.05 2.90 -2.51
N LEU A 101 -4.24 3.42 -2.23
CA LEU A 101 -4.62 3.97 -0.95
C LEU A 101 -5.61 3.04 -0.26
N TYR A 102 -5.23 2.50 0.90
CA TYR A 102 -6.02 1.57 1.69
C TYR A 102 -6.51 2.27 2.96
N PRO A 103 -7.81 2.59 3.08
CA PRO A 103 -8.37 3.09 4.33
C PRO A 103 -8.22 2.04 5.44
N VAL A 104 -7.79 2.48 6.62
CA VAL A 104 -7.85 1.67 7.84
C VAL A 104 -9.28 1.78 8.36
N HIS A 105 -9.94 0.65 8.61
CA HIS A 105 -11.27 0.66 9.19
C HIS A 105 -11.26 1.35 10.57
N THR A 106 -12.36 2.00 10.96
CA THR A 106 -12.48 2.75 12.22
C THR A 106 -12.15 1.92 13.47
N SER A 107 -12.38 0.61 13.42
CA SER A 107 -11.98 -0.33 14.50
C SER A 107 -10.49 -0.63 14.58
N ARG A 108 -9.68 -0.13 13.62
CA ARG A 108 -8.23 -0.34 13.49
C ARG A 108 -7.81 -1.81 13.38
N ALA A 109 -8.72 -2.67 12.92
CA ALA A 109 -8.53 -4.12 12.86
C ALA A 109 -8.26 -4.67 11.45
N PHE A 110 -8.59 -3.93 10.40
CA PHE A 110 -8.38 -4.35 9.01
C PHE A 110 -8.24 -3.16 8.06
N LEU A 111 -7.70 -3.43 6.87
CA LEU A 111 -7.60 -2.51 5.75
C LEU A 111 -8.76 -2.75 4.78
N VAL A 112 -9.24 -1.68 4.16
CA VAL A 112 -10.24 -1.74 3.10
C VAL A 112 -9.53 -1.62 1.75
N THR A 113 -9.91 -2.47 0.80
CA THR A 113 -9.38 -2.45 -0.56
C THR A 113 -10.43 -1.84 -1.51
N PRO A 114 -10.22 -0.61 -2.02
CA PRO A 114 -11.25 0.11 -2.77
C PRO A 114 -11.51 -0.44 -4.19
N SER A 115 -10.59 -1.21 -4.74
CA SER A 115 -10.70 -1.80 -6.08
C SER A 115 -10.11 -3.21 -6.14
N LEU A 116 -10.43 -3.96 -7.21
CA LEU A 116 -9.85 -5.27 -7.45
C LEU A 116 -8.31 -5.18 -7.59
N ALA A 117 -7.80 -4.24 -8.40
CA ALA A 117 -6.37 -4.00 -8.55
C ALA A 117 -5.66 -3.75 -7.20
N SER A 118 -6.28 -2.96 -6.31
CA SER A 118 -5.75 -2.73 -4.96
C SER A 118 -5.73 -4.01 -4.10
N SER A 119 -6.78 -4.84 -4.18
CA SER A 119 -6.84 -6.13 -3.49
C SER A 119 -5.74 -7.07 -3.98
N MET A 120 -5.62 -7.21 -5.31
CA MET A 120 -4.62 -8.07 -5.94
C MET A 120 -3.19 -7.59 -5.62
N TYR A 121 -2.93 -6.29 -5.68
CA TYR A 121 -1.61 -5.74 -5.38
C TYR A 121 -1.21 -6.01 -3.92
N LEU A 122 -2.10 -5.77 -2.96
CA LEU A 122 -1.84 -6.06 -1.56
C LEU A 122 -1.65 -7.56 -1.31
N MET A 123 -2.41 -8.42 -2.01
CA MET A 123 -2.23 -9.87 -1.96
C MET A 123 -0.85 -10.30 -2.48
N VAL A 124 -0.38 -9.75 -3.61
CA VAL A 124 0.98 -10.00 -4.15
C VAL A 124 2.04 -9.59 -3.13
N MET A 125 1.88 -8.43 -2.48
CA MET A 125 2.81 -7.99 -1.43
C MET A 125 2.86 -8.99 -0.27
N TYR A 126 1.71 -9.49 0.20
CA TYR A 126 1.66 -10.53 1.24
C TYR A 126 2.29 -11.85 0.81
N PHE A 127 2.12 -12.25 -0.45
CA PHE A 127 2.78 -13.44 -0.99
C PHE A 127 4.30 -13.31 -0.97
N ILE A 128 4.84 -12.17 -1.41
CA ILE A 128 6.29 -11.93 -1.41
C ILE A 128 6.82 -11.96 0.02
N THR A 129 6.11 -11.36 0.98
CA THR A 129 6.53 -11.36 2.38
C THR A 129 6.23 -12.67 3.14
N GLY A 130 5.61 -13.66 2.48
CA GLY A 130 5.30 -14.97 3.08
C GLY A 130 4.11 -14.96 4.05
N SER A 131 3.24 -13.95 4.01
CA SER A 131 2.07 -13.79 4.88
C SER A 131 0.85 -14.54 4.34
N TYR A 132 0.97 -15.87 4.16
CA TYR A 132 -0.05 -16.70 3.50
C TYR A 132 -1.42 -16.72 4.21
N GLN A 133 -1.47 -16.47 5.52
CA GLN A 133 -2.75 -16.34 6.23
C GLN A 133 -3.56 -15.13 5.75
N ASN A 134 -2.90 -14.02 5.41
CA ASN A 134 -3.57 -12.83 4.88
C ASN A 134 -3.95 -13.04 3.42
N VAL A 135 -3.09 -13.70 2.64
CA VAL A 135 -3.42 -14.12 1.27
C VAL A 135 -4.70 -14.95 1.23
N TYR A 136 -4.79 -15.98 2.08
CA TYR A 136 -5.97 -16.85 2.13
C TYR A 136 -7.26 -16.07 2.43
N LYS A 137 -7.19 -15.08 3.32
CA LYS A 137 -8.36 -14.22 3.63
C LYS A 137 -8.76 -13.31 2.48
N MET A 138 -7.83 -12.94 1.60
CA MET A 138 -8.06 -12.02 0.48
C MET A 138 -8.42 -12.71 -0.83
N VAL A 139 -8.17 -14.02 -0.98
CA VAL A 139 -8.41 -14.71 -2.25
C VAL A 139 -9.87 -14.64 -2.69
N GLU A 140 -10.80 -14.68 -1.73
CA GLU A 140 -12.24 -14.61 -1.99
C GLU A 140 -12.69 -13.23 -2.51
N SER A 141 -11.95 -12.16 -2.20
CA SER A 141 -12.23 -10.82 -2.70
C SER A 141 -11.54 -10.51 -4.04
N CYS A 142 -10.65 -11.38 -4.51
CA CYS A 142 -9.91 -11.22 -5.76
C CYS A 142 -10.52 -12.05 -6.90
N VAL A 143 -11.80 -11.84 -7.20
CA VAL A 143 -12.54 -12.57 -8.23
C VAL A 143 -13.02 -11.61 -9.32
N SER A 144 -12.73 -11.93 -10.58
CA SER A 144 -13.24 -11.21 -11.74
C SER A 144 -13.33 -12.13 -12.96
N GLU A 145 -14.24 -11.80 -13.88
CA GLU A 145 -14.40 -12.50 -15.17
C GLU A 145 -13.45 -11.94 -16.24
N GLU A 146 -13.24 -10.62 -16.23
CA GLU A 146 -12.34 -9.91 -17.15
C GLU A 146 -11.35 -9.06 -16.34
N LEU A 147 -10.09 -9.02 -16.78
CA LEU A 147 -9.04 -8.24 -16.15
C LEU A 147 -8.63 -7.09 -17.05
N THR A 148 -8.51 -5.90 -16.49
CA THR A 148 -7.85 -4.77 -17.13
C THR A 148 -6.35 -5.05 -17.33
N ALA A 149 -5.66 -4.24 -18.13
CA ALA A 149 -4.21 -4.39 -18.33
C ALA A 149 -3.43 -4.29 -16.99
N GLU A 150 -3.85 -3.39 -16.10
CA GLU A 150 -3.29 -3.23 -14.76
C GLU A 150 -3.50 -4.47 -13.88
N GLU A 151 -4.72 -5.00 -13.83
CA GLU A 151 -5.02 -6.17 -13.00
C GLU A 151 -4.35 -7.43 -13.55
N LYS A 152 -4.30 -7.58 -14.88
CA LYS A 152 -3.64 -8.70 -15.54
C LYS A 152 -2.15 -8.74 -15.20
N GLN A 153 -1.43 -7.62 -15.30
CA GLN A 153 0.01 -7.62 -14.99
C GLN A 153 0.30 -7.91 -13.51
N ILE A 154 -0.59 -7.51 -12.59
CA ILE A 154 -0.49 -7.84 -11.16
C ILE A 154 -0.72 -9.34 -10.97
N PHE A 155 -1.74 -9.89 -11.62
CA PHE A 155 -2.02 -11.33 -11.60
C PHE A 155 -0.86 -12.15 -12.16
N ASP A 156 -0.28 -11.74 -13.29
CA ASP A 156 0.87 -12.41 -13.89
C ASP A 156 2.09 -12.42 -12.94
N GLN A 157 2.22 -11.49 -11.98
CA GLN A 157 3.28 -11.56 -10.96
C GLN A 157 3.20 -12.81 -10.10
N LEU A 158 2.00 -13.40 -9.94
CA LEU A 158 1.83 -14.59 -9.11
C LEU A 158 2.56 -15.81 -9.67
N GLU A 159 2.81 -15.85 -10.98
CA GLU A 159 3.59 -16.92 -11.63
C GLU A 159 5.07 -16.90 -11.22
N PHE A 160 5.58 -15.74 -10.81
CA PHE A 160 7.01 -15.52 -10.55
C PHE A 160 7.38 -15.50 -9.05
N LEU A 161 6.47 -15.92 -8.16
CA LEU A 161 6.61 -15.84 -6.70
C LEU A 161 7.38 -16.98 -6.01
#